data_AF-A0A3C0TD14-F1
#
_entry.id   AF-A0A3C0TD14-F1
#
_cell.length_a   1.000
_cell.length_b   1.000
_cell.length_c   1.000
_cell.angle_alpha   90.00
_cell.angle_beta   90.00
_cell.angle_gamma   90.00
#
_symmetry.space_group_name_H-M   'P 1'
#
loop_
_entity.id
_entity.type
_entity.pdbx_description
1 polymer ?
#
loop_
_entity_poly.entity_id
_entity_poly.type
_entity_poly.pdbx_seq_one_letter_code
_entity_poly.pdbx_strand_id
1 'polypeptide(L)'
;SLEFRYAVSQIPNYKLKYPRGFTHFDYVNVEAPKGGELVLPTAVPLDSVSPLYKPMGYELSYDRLLERAGDELSGYYCSLAESVAVSADGRRIVFRLRPEARWHADYLHGY
;
A
#
# COMPACT_ATOMS: atom_id res chain seq x y z
N SER A 1 -19.96 -3.85 16.54
CA SER A 1 -18.50 -3.85 16.81
C SER A 1 -17.76 -3.71 15.48
N LEU A 2 -16.50 -3.26 15.50
CA LEU A 2 -15.65 -3.25 14.30
C LEU A 2 -15.04 -4.64 14.10
N GLU A 3 -15.06 -5.15 12.87
CA GLU A 3 -14.41 -6.40 12.51
C GLU A 3 -13.14 -6.09 11.70
N PHE A 4 -11.98 -6.42 12.27
CA PHE A 4 -10.68 -6.17 11.64
C PHE A 4 -10.27 -7.32 10.72
N ARG A 5 -9.92 -6.98 9.49
CA ARG A 5 -9.55 -7.91 8.41
C ARG A 5 -8.18 -7.55 7.85
N TYR A 6 -7.54 -8.52 7.21
CA TYR A 6 -6.23 -8.36 6.55
C TYR A 6 -6.34 -7.79 5.14
N ALA A 7 -7.57 -7.65 4.63
CA ALA A 7 -7.88 -7.21 3.30
C ALA A 7 -9.37 -6.83 3.20
N VAL A 8 -9.71 -6.00 2.22
CA VAL A 8 -11.06 -5.51 1.93
C VAL A 8 -11.31 -5.41 0.44
N SER A 9 -12.59 -5.36 0.08
CA SER A 9 -13.06 -5.08 -1.27
C SER A 9 -14.12 -4.00 -1.23
N GLN A 10 -14.19 -3.19 -2.29
CA GLN A 10 -15.26 -2.21 -2.48
C GLN A 10 -16.52 -2.87 -3.07
N ILE A 11 -16.36 -4.03 -3.71
CA ILE A 11 -17.46 -4.83 -4.24
C ILE A 11 -18.03 -5.72 -3.12
N PRO A 12 -19.34 -5.61 -2.82
CA PRO A 12 -20.00 -6.48 -1.84
C PRO A 12 -19.88 -7.96 -2.21
N ASN A 13 -19.72 -8.82 -1.21
CA ASN A 13 -19.59 -10.28 -1.37
C ASN A 13 -18.45 -10.72 -2.32
N TYR A 14 -17.46 -9.86 -2.55
CA TYR A 14 -16.29 -10.20 -3.35
C TYR A 14 -15.42 -11.22 -2.63
N LYS A 15 -15.12 -12.33 -3.30
CA LYS A 15 -14.18 -13.34 -2.81
C LYS A 15 -12.76 -12.90 -3.18
N LEU A 16 -12.02 -12.46 -2.17
CA LEU A 16 -10.60 -12.12 -2.28
C LEU A 16 -9.79 -13.35 -2.71
N LYS A 17 -8.88 -13.16 -3.66
CA LYS A 17 -8.01 -14.21 -4.19
C LYS A 17 -7.00 -14.71 -3.16
N TYR A 18 -6.35 -13.80 -2.43
CA TYR A 18 -5.25 -14.15 -1.53
C TYR A 18 -5.75 -14.44 -0.10
N PRO A 19 -5.41 -15.61 0.48
CA PRO A 19 -5.81 -15.97 1.83
C PRO A 19 -5.00 -15.19 2.88
N ARG A 20 -5.47 -15.21 4.13
CA ARG A 20 -4.70 -14.66 5.26
C ARG A 20 -3.33 -15.36 5.34
N GLY A 21 -2.26 -14.58 5.45
CA GLY A 21 -0.90 -15.10 5.59
C GLY A 21 -0.20 -15.44 4.28
N PHE A 22 -0.78 -15.11 3.12
CA PHE A 22 -0.04 -15.14 1.86
C PHE A 22 1.23 -14.27 1.94
N THR A 23 2.29 -14.68 1.27
CA THR A 23 3.62 -14.07 1.38
C THR A 23 3.95 -13.12 0.23
N HIS A 24 3.34 -13.31 -0.94
CA HIS A 24 3.50 -12.47 -2.12
C HIS A 24 2.30 -12.62 -3.06
N PHE A 25 2.06 -11.63 -3.92
CA PHE A 25 1.10 -11.80 -5.02
C PHE A 25 1.61 -12.80 -6.07
N ASP A 26 0.72 -13.47 -6.79
CA ASP A 26 1.07 -14.54 -7.72
C ASP A 26 1.90 -14.05 -8.92
N TYR A 27 1.77 -12.76 -9.26
CA TYR A 27 2.50 -12.12 -10.34
C TYR A 27 3.89 -11.59 -9.93
N VAL A 28 4.34 -11.87 -8.70
CA VAL A 28 5.66 -11.49 -8.20
C VAL A 28 6.67 -12.62 -8.48
N ASN A 29 7.78 -12.27 -9.14
CA ASN A 29 8.96 -13.12 -9.17
C ASN A 29 9.73 -13.01 -7.85
N VAL A 30 9.58 -14.00 -6.96
CA VAL A 30 10.28 -14.04 -5.65
C VAL A 30 11.80 -14.18 -5.78
N GLU A 31 12.27 -14.76 -6.89
CA GLU A 31 13.69 -14.93 -7.21
C GLU A 31 14.27 -13.72 -7.97
N ALA A 32 13.55 -12.60 -8.04
CA ALA A 32 14.02 -11.40 -8.72
C ALA A 32 15.37 -10.94 -8.12
N PRO A 33 16.44 -10.86 -8.93
CA PRO A 33 17.74 -10.37 -8.47
C PRO A 33 17.61 -9.00 -7.81
N LYS A 34 18.29 -8.81 -6.68
CA LYS A 34 18.31 -7.53 -5.96
C LYS A 34 19.52 -6.71 -6.42
N GLY A 35 19.29 -5.44 -6.71
CA GLY A 35 20.32 -4.49 -7.17
C GLY A 35 20.15 -4.08 -8.64
N GLY A 36 21.14 -3.36 -9.15
CA GLY A 36 21.11 -2.73 -10.48
C GLY A 36 20.48 -1.33 -10.45
N GLU A 37 20.39 -0.72 -11.62
CA GLU A 37 19.83 0.62 -11.83
C GLU A 37 18.71 0.56 -12.88
N LEU A 38 17.54 1.12 -12.54
CA LEU A 38 16.42 1.28 -13.46
C LEU A 38 16.35 2.76 -13.88
N VAL A 39 16.57 3.03 -15.17
CA VAL A 39 16.46 4.37 -15.74
C VAL A 39 15.16 4.45 -16.54
N LEU A 40 14.24 5.33 -16.10
CA LEU A 40 12.95 5.56 -16.77
C LEU A 40 12.92 6.97 -17.37
N PRO A 41 12.51 7.15 -18.64
CA PRO A 41 12.35 8.47 -19.22
C PRO A 41 11.09 9.17 -18.69
N THR A 42 11.12 10.51 -18.64
CA THR A 42 9.95 11.35 -18.41
C THR A 42 9.88 12.45 -19.47
N ALA A 43 8.68 12.72 -19.98
CA ALA A 43 8.43 13.86 -20.85
C ALA A 43 8.05 15.13 -20.07
N VAL A 44 7.83 15.00 -18.77
CA VAL A 44 7.45 16.10 -17.87
C VAL A 44 8.69 16.60 -17.13
N PRO A 45 8.99 17.91 -17.16
CA PRO A 45 10.06 18.50 -16.36
C PRO A 45 9.85 18.25 -14.86
N LEU A 46 10.95 18.04 -14.13
CA LEU A 46 10.94 17.99 -12.67
C LEU A 46 11.28 19.37 -12.12
N ASP A 47 10.26 20.16 -11.81
CA ASP A 47 10.38 21.52 -11.24
C ASP A 47 10.00 21.59 -9.74
N SER A 48 9.26 20.60 -9.24
CA SER A 48 8.85 20.48 -7.84
C SER A 48 8.85 19.03 -7.35
N VAL A 49 9.23 18.83 -6.10
CA VAL A 49 9.12 17.54 -5.37
C VAL A 49 7.91 17.49 -4.43
N SER A 50 7.03 18.49 -4.48
CA SER A 50 5.87 18.54 -3.60
C SER A 50 4.87 17.41 -3.91
N PRO A 51 4.35 16.71 -2.87
CA PRO A 51 3.25 15.76 -2.98
C PRO A 51 2.03 16.24 -3.77
N LEU A 52 1.78 17.55 -3.79
CA LEU A 52 0.64 18.14 -4.48
C LEU A 52 0.71 17.92 -6.01
N TYR A 53 1.92 17.95 -6.58
CA TYR A 53 2.14 17.82 -8.02
C TYR A 53 2.43 16.38 -8.45
N LYS A 54 2.71 15.48 -7.49
CA LYS A 54 2.98 14.05 -7.72
C LYS A 54 3.95 13.81 -8.89
N PRO A 55 5.18 14.35 -8.81
CA PRO A 55 6.16 14.19 -9.88
C PRO A 55 6.44 12.70 -10.16
N MET A 56 7.04 12.41 -11.32
CA MET A 56 7.45 11.04 -11.65
C MET A 56 8.34 10.46 -10.55
N GLY A 57 8.03 9.23 -10.13
CA GLY A 57 8.72 8.57 -9.01
C GLY A 57 8.20 8.94 -7.61
N TYR A 58 7.28 9.90 -7.47
CA TYR A 58 6.69 10.27 -6.17
C TYR A 58 6.11 9.07 -5.41
N GLU A 59 5.42 8.19 -6.12
CA GLU A 59 4.84 6.94 -5.59
C GLU A 59 5.87 5.97 -4.99
N LEU A 60 7.17 6.12 -5.29
CA LEU A 60 8.25 5.30 -4.74
C LEU A 60 8.80 5.84 -3.42
N SER A 61 8.35 7.03 -2.99
CA SER A 61 8.84 7.72 -1.79
C SER A 61 7.96 7.55 -0.54
N TYR A 62 6.81 6.87 -0.67
CA TYR A 62 5.86 6.68 0.42
C TYR A 62 5.20 5.31 0.39
N ASP A 63 4.75 4.85 1.56
CA ASP A 63 4.00 3.60 1.71
C ASP A 63 2.49 3.82 1.79
N ARG A 64 1.72 2.81 1.36
CA ARG A 64 0.27 2.82 1.38
C ARG A 64 -0.27 2.00 2.56
N LEU A 65 -1.42 2.42 3.12
CA LEU A 65 -2.12 1.64 4.14
C LEU A 65 -2.56 0.27 3.61
N LEU A 66 -3.05 0.25 2.38
CA LEU A 66 -3.45 -0.95 1.65
C LEU A 66 -2.74 -0.97 0.30
N GLU A 67 -2.35 -2.15 -0.15
CA GLU A 67 -1.87 -2.41 -1.51
C GLU A 67 -2.97 -3.03 -2.35
N ARG A 68 -3.15 -2.56 -3.59
CA ARG A 68 -4.14 -3.11 -4.51
C ARG A 68 -3.53 -4.27 -5.27
N ALA A 69 -4.18 -5.44 -5.25
CA ALA A 69 -3.77 -6.55 -6.10
C ALA A 69 -3.99 -6.21 -7.58
N GLY A 70 -2.95 -6.38 -8.39
CA GLY A 70 -2.98 -6.09 -9.83
C GLY A 70 -3.82 -7.07 -10.63
N ASP A 71 -4.05 -8.27 -10.10
CA ASP A 71 -4.79 -9.37 -10.73
C ASP A 71 -6.16 -9.63 -10.11
N GLU A 72 -6.70 -8.63 -9.39
CA GLU A 72 -8.06 -8.63 -8.86
C GLU A 72 -8.84 -7.39 -9.30
N LEU A 73 -10.17 -7.52 -9.36
CA LEU A 73 -11.05 -6.40 -9.69
C LEU A 73 -11.09 -5.38 -8.54
N SER A 74 -11.20 -5.87 -7.30
CA SER A 74 -11.37 -5.04 -6.10
C SER A 74 -10.64 -5.60 -4.87
N GLY A 75 -9.49 -6.25 -5.04
CA GLY A 75 -8.69 -6.76 -3.91
C GLY A 75 -7.74 -5.70 -3.35
N TYR A 76 -7.90 -5.32 -2.08
CA TYR A 76 -6.99 -4.43 -1.35
C TYR A 76 -6.49 -5.11 -0.07
N TYR A 77 -5.19 -5.28 0.06
CA TYR A 77 -4.54 -6.02 1.13
C TYR A 77 -3.73 -5.10 2.03
N CYS A 78 -3.73 -5.38 3.33
CA CYS A 78 -3.03 -4.60 4.33
C CYS A 78 -1.50 -4.56 4.09
N SER A 79 -0.96 -3.36 3.84
CA SER A 79 0.48 -3.10 3.68
C SER A 79 1.02 -2.40 4.92
N LEU A 80 1.07 -1.06 4.97
CA LEU A 80 1.48 -0.32 6.17
C LEU A 80 0.51 -0.53 7.34
N ALA A 81 -0.79 -0.71 7.03
CA ALA A 81 -1.76 -1.19 8.01
C ALA A 81 -1.54 -2.68 8.28
N GLU A 82 -1.65 -3.10 9.53
CA GLU A 82 -1.76 -4.51 9.92
C GLU A 82 -3.17 -5.03 9.62
N SER A 83 -4.18 -4.19 9.87
CA SER A 83 -5.58 -4.54 9.65
C SER A 83 -6.46 -3.33 9.37
N VAL A 84 -7.60 -3.60 8.74
CA VAL A 84 -8.62 -2.61 8.37
C VAL A 84 -9.99 -3.10 8.81
N ALA A 85 -10.85 -2.19 9.27
CA ALA A 85 -12.25 -2.45 9.56
C ALA A 85 -13.11 -1.38 8.89
N VAL A 86 -14.21 -1.80 8.26
CA VAL A 86 -15.24 -0.91 7.73
C VAL A 86 -16.49 -1.09 8.58
N SER A 87 -17.11 0.00 9.02
CA SER A 87 -18.36 -0.08 9.80
C SER A 87 -19.50 -0.64 8.94
N ALA A 88 -20.47 -1.29 9.58
CA ALA A 88 -21.61 -1.91 8.89
C ALA A 88 -22.44 -0.91 8.05
N ASP A 89 -22.45 0.37 8.44
CA ASP A 89 -23.10 1.46 7.71
C ASP A 89 -22.23 2.09 6.62
N GLY A 90 -20.98 1.63 6.45
CA GLY A 90 -20.01 2.14 5.48
C GLY A 90 -19.46 3.54 5.77
N ARG A 91 -19.80 4.13 6.93
CA ARG A 91 -19.46 5.54 7.24
C ARG A 91 -18.12 5.71 7.95
N ARG A 92 -17.45 4.61 8.33
CA ARG A 92 -16.15 4.64 9.00
C ARG A 92 -15.24 3.55 8.45
N ILE A 93 -13.99 3.93 8.21
CA ILE A 93 -12.90 3.00 7.94
C ILE A 93 -11.86 3.23 9.04
N VAL A 94 -11.46 2.16 9.71
CA VAL A 94 -10.48 2.19 10.81
C VAL A 94 -9.32 1.31 10.44
N PHE A 95 -8.11 1.86 10.53
CA PHE A 95 -6.87 1.14 10.30
C PHE A 95 -6.12 0.95 11.61
N ARG A 96 -5.47 -0.20 11.77
CA ARG A 96 -4.42 -0.41 12.77
C ARG A 96 -3.10 -0.48 12.02
N LEU A 97 -2.16 0.40 12.36
CA LEU A 97 -0.83 0.41 11.77
C LEU A 97 0.01 -0.74 12.33
N ARG A 98 0.93 -1.25 11.52
CA ARG A 98 1.95 -2.18 12.01
C ARG A 98 2.84 -1.48 13.05
N PRO A 99 3.20 -2.13 14.16
CA PRO A 99 4.08 -1.51 15.16
C PRO A 99 5.50 -1.25 14.63
N GLU A 100 5.92 -1.93 13.57
CA GLU A 100 7.21 -1.74 12.91
C GLU A 100 7.22 -0.59 11.88
N ALA A 101 6.07 0.04 11.61
CA ALA A 101 5.96 1.13 10.65
C ALA A 101 6.83 2.33 11.08
N ARG A 102 7.73 2.75 10.20
CA ARG A 102 8.67 3.85 10.44
C ARG A 102 8.94 4.62 9.16
N TRP A 103 9.36 5.86 9.31
CA TRP A 103 9.87 6.65 8.20
C TRP A 103 11.24 6.14 7.75
N HIS A 104 11.63 6.46 6.52
CA HIS A 104 12.94 6.09 5.94
C HIS A 104 14.11 6.74 6.68
N ALA A 105 13.89 7.89 7.33
CA ALA A 105 14.83 8.56 8.21
C ALA A 105 14.26 8.66 9.63
N ASP A 106 15.14 8.66 10.63
CA ASP A 106 14.79 8.91 12.01
C ASP A 106 14.38 10.38 12.17
N TYR A 107 13.09 10.67 12.00
CA TYR A 107 12.51 11.97 12.35
C TYR A 107 12.33 12.07 13.87
N LEU A 108 13.43 11.95 14.61
CA LEU A 108 13.53 12.35 16.01
C LEU A 108 14.93 12.91 16.25
N HIS A 109 15.06 14.23 16.18
CA HIS A 109 15.46 15.11 17.31
C HIS A 109 15.54 16.56 16.83
N GLY A 110 14.69 17.41 17.38
CA GLY A 110 14.79 18.87 17.26
C GLY A 110 13.53 19.52 16.71
N TYR A 111 12.44 19.50 17.47
CA TYR A 111 11.80 20.67 18.10
C TYR A 111 10.96 20.19 19.29
#